data_AF-A0A4Z0KU35-F1
#
_entry.id   AF-A0A4Z0KU35-F1
#
_cell.length_a   1.000
_cell.length_b   1.000
_cell.length_c   1.000
_cell.angle_alpha   90.00
_cell.angle_beta   90.00
_cell.angle_gamma   90.00
#
_symmetry.space_group_name_H-M   'P 1'
#
loop_
_entity.id
_entity.type
_entity.pdbx_description
1 polymer ?
#
loop_
_entity_poly.entity_id
_entity_poly.type
_entity_poly.pdbx_seq_one_letter_code
_entity_poly.pdbx_strand_id
1 'polypeptide(L)'
;ITLINTMTNTILGPDEVVNKYGVPPELIIDFLALMGDSSDNIPGVPGVGEKTAQALLQGLGGLDTLYAEPEKIAGLTFRGAKTMAAKLAQNKDVAYLSYNLATIKTDVELELTCEQLEVQ
;
A
#
# COMPACT_ATOMS: atom_id res chain seq x y z
N ILE A 1 1.56 16.12 -8.04
CA ILE A 1 2.70 15.74 -7.16
C ILE A 1 3.55 14.75 -7.94
N THR A 2 4.87 14.91 -7.94
CA THR A 2 5.83 14.03 -8.63
C THR A 2 7.01 13.77 -7.72
N LEU A 3 7.52 12.54 -7.71
CA LEU A 3 8.73 12.17 -6.97
C LEU A 3 9.92 12.10 -7.93
N ILE A 4 11.04 12.72 -7.58
CA ILE A 4 12.27 12.69 -8.37
C ILE A 4 13.29 11.85 -7.63
N ASN A 5 13.80 10.79 -8.28
CA ASN A 5 14.94 10.03 -7.79
C ASN A 5 16.20 10.57 -8.49
N THR A 6 17.03 11.31 -7.75
CA THR A 6 18.26 11.94 -8.26
C THR A 6 19.40 10.94 -8.49
N MET A 7 19.34 9.73 -7.92
CA MET A 7 20.33 8.68 -8.15
C MET A 7 20.16 8.01 -9.51
N THR A 8 18.90 7.86 -9.96
CA THR A 8 18.56 7.22 -11.24
C THR A 8 18.06 8.21 -12.30
N ASN A 9 17.94 9.49 -11.95
CA ASN A 9 17.35 10.55 -12.77
C ASN A 9 15.95 10.19 -13.29
N THR A 10 15.14 9.51 -12.47
CA THR A 10 13.78 9.10 -12.81
C THR A 10 12.75 9.98 -12.13
N ILE A 11 11.64 10.22 -12.82
CA ILE A 11 10.46 10.92 -12.31
C ILE A 11 9.36 9.88 -12.14
N LEU A 12 8.72 9.85 -10.97
CA LEU A 12 7.54 9.04 -10.70
C LEU A 12 6.33 9.96 -10.53
N GLY A 13 5.43 9.91 -11.50
CA GLY A 13 4.06 10.39 -11.39
C GLY A 13 3.07 9.23 -11.21
N PRO A 14 1.76 9.51 -11.27
CA PRO A 14 0.72 8.49 -11.07
C PRO A 14 0.84 7.30 -12.04
N ASP A 15 1.08 7.55 -13.32
CA ASP A 15 1.20 6.50 -14.33
C ASP A 15 2.44 5.64 -14.09
N GLU A 16 3.56 6.25 -13.70
CA GLU A 16 4.79 5.51 -13.35
C GLU A 16 4.61 4.67 -12.10
N VAL A 17 3.81 5.14 -11.12
CA VAL A 17 3.45 4.35 -9.93
C VAL A 17 2.64 3.12 -10.34
N VAL A 18 1.61 3.29 -11.19
CA VAL A 18 0.83 2.15 -11.71
C VAL A 18 1.72 1.18 -12.48
N ASN A 19 2.61 1.69 -13.34
CA ASN A 19 3.53 0.85 -14.11
C ASN A 19 4.52 0.08 -13.21
N LYS A 20 4.98 0.70 -12.12
CA LYS A 20 5.98 0.12 -11.21
C LYS A 20 5.37 -0.86 -10.21
N TYR A 21 4.21 -0.53 -9.63
CA TYR A 21 3.63 -1.27 -8.51
C TYR A 21 2.35 -2.03 -8.88
N GLY A 22 1.79 -1.78 -10.08
CA GLY A 22 0.54 -2.38 -10.53
C GLY A 22 -0.71 -1.79 -9.85
N VAL A 23 -0.57 -0.82 -8.96
CA VAL A 23 -1.66 -0.17 -8.23
C VAL A 23 -1.47 1.34 -8.28
N PRO A 24 -2.56 2.13 -8.21
CA PRO A 24 -2.45 3.58 -8.24
C PRO A 24 -1.90 4.13 -6.91
N PRO A 25 -1.38 5.37 -6.88
CA PRO A 25 -0.75 5.98 -5.69
C PRO A 25 -1.60 5.90 -4.41
N GLU A 26 -2.91 6.06 -4.53
CA GLU A 26 -3.86 6.02 -3.42
C GLU A 26 -3.97 4.66 -2.73
N LEU A 27 -3.48 3.57 -3.36
CA LEU A 27 -3.49 2.21 -2.80
C LEU A 27 -2.10 1.73 -2.36
N ILE A 28 -1.07 2.58 -2.39
CA ILE A 28 0.29 2.17 -2.04
C ILE A 28 0.41 1.77 -0.57
N ILE A 29 -0.31 2.47 0.33
CA ILE A 29 -0.33 2.11 1.75
C ILE A 29 -0.98 0.75 1.94
N ASP A 30 -2.11 0.48 1.29
CA ASP A 30 -2.79 -0.82 1.31
C ASP A 30 -1.91 -1.94 0.73
N PHE A 31 -1.17 -1.63 -0.34
CA PHE A 31 -0.25 -2.56 -0.98
C PHE A 31 0.86 -2.99 -0.01
N LEU A 32 1.52 -2.04 0.64
CA LEU A 32 2.53 -2.31 1.67
C LEU A 32 1.93 -2.96 2.92
N ALA A 33 0.71 -2.59 3.31
CA ALA A 33 0.00 -3.21 4.43
C ALA A 33 -0.26 -4.71 4.21
N LEU A 34 -0.50 -5.10 2.96
CA LEU A 34 -0.73 -6.48 2.57
C LEU A 34 0.57 -7.27 2.42
N MET A 35 1.56 -6.73 1.71
CA MET A 35 2.78 -7.48 1.37
C MET A 35 3.92 -7.34 2.39
N GLY A 36 3.88 -6.29 3.22
CA GLY A 36 4.96 -5.90 4.12
C GLY A 36 6.07 -5.09 3.44
N ASP A 37 6.99 -4.59 4.26
CA ASP A 37 8.24 -3.96 3.82
C ASP A 37 9.37 -4.45 4.72
N SER A 38 10.25 -5.28 4.15
CA SER A 38 11.36 -5.87 4.90
C SER A 38 12.45 -4.85 5.27
N SER A 39 12.57 -3.74 4.54
CA SER A 39 13.58 -2.71 4.83
C SER A 39 13.18 -1.92 6.08
N ASP A 40 11.88 -1.68 6.24
CA ASP A 40 11.30 -0.93 7.36
C ASP A 40 10.70 -1.83 8.46
N ASN A 41 10.91 -3.14 8.38
CA ASN A 41 10.34 -4.14 9.29
C ASN A 41 8.80 -4.10 9.40
N ILE A 42 8.11 -3.70 8.33
CA ILE A 42 6.65 -3.77 8.25
C ILE A 42 6.26 -5.22 7.93
N PRO A 43 5.49 -5.89 8.81
CA PRO A 43 5.31 -7.34 8.71
C PRO A 43 4.41 -7.79 7.55
N GLY A 44 3.35 -7.02 7.23
CA GLY A 44 2.37 -7.40 6.23
C GLY A 44 1.52 -8.62 6.63
N VAL A 45 0.75 -9.16 5.68
CA VAL A 45 -0.04 -10.37 5.87
C VAL A 45 0.76 -11.61 5.46
N PRO A 46 0.95 -12.61 6.35
CA PRO A 46 1.71 -13.82 6.05
C PRO A 46 1.27 -14.57 4.79
N GLY A 47 2.17 -14.66 3.82
CA GLY A 47 1.93 -15.34 2.56
C GLY A 47 1.03 -14.59 1.59
N VAL A 48 0.93 -13.26 1.74
CA VAL A 48 0.50 -12.33 0.70
C VAL A 48 1.76 -11.65 0.18
N GLY A 49 2.13 -11.93 -1.07
CA GLY A 49 3.22 -11.24 -1.76
C GLY A 49 2.70 -10.26 -2.80
N GLU A 50 3.61 -9.54 -3.46
CA GLU A 50 3.33 -8.52 -4.48
C GLU A 50 2.18 -8.87 -5.43
N LYS A 51 2.27 -10.02 -6.14
CA LYS A 51 1.24 -10.42 -7.12
C LYS A 51 -0.14 -10.65 -6.51
N THR A 52 -0.16 -11.11 -5.25
CA THR A 52 -1.42 -11.36 -4.54
C THR A 52 -2.02 -10.04 -4.05
N ALA A 53 -1.19 -9.13 -3.52
CA ALA A 53 -1.62 -7.79 -3.15
C ALA A 53 -2.15 -7.01 -4.36
N GLN A 54 -1.45 -7.03 -5.50
CA GLN A 54 -1.92 -6.44 -6.76
C GLN A 54 -3.29 -6.99 -7.17
N ALA A 55 -3.46 -8.32 -7.20
CA ALA A 55 -4.73 -8.94 -7.59
C ALA A 55 -5.90 -8.57 -6.67
N LEU A 56 -5.64 -8.46 -5.36
CA LEU A 56 -6.64 -8.02 -4.37
C LEU A 56 -7.03 -6.56 -4.61
N LEU A 57 -6.04 -5.66 -4.72
CA LEU A 57 -6.26 -4.23 -4.81
C LEU A 57 -6.82 -3.79 -6.16
N GLN A 58 -6.37 -4.37 -7.26
CA GLN A 58 -6.95 -4.13 -8.59
C GLN A 58 -8.39 -4.66 -8.69
N GLY A 59 -8.68 -5.76 -7.98
CA GLY A 59 -9.98 -6.42 -8.06
C GLY A 59 -11.06 -5.81 -7.17
N LEU A 60 -10.70 -5.38 -5.96
CA LEU A 60 -11.65 -4.96 -4.93
C LEU A 60 -11.32 -3.59 -4.29
N GLY A 61 -10.14 -3.02 -4.56
CA GLY A 61 -9.69 -1.78 -3.92
C GLY A 61 -8.99 -2.02 -2.59
N GLY A 62 -9.01 -1.00 -1.72
CA GLY A 62 -8.22 -0.96 -0.49
C GLY A 62 -8.62 -1.96 0.61
N LEU A 63 -7.84 -1.92 1.69
CA LEU A 63 -7.92 -2.83 2.83
C LEU A 63 -9.31 -2.84 3.47
N ASP A 64 -9.93 -1.67 3.62
CA ASP A 64 -11.29 -1.55 4.16
C ASP A 64 -12.33 -2.28 3.31
N THR A 65 -12.25 -2.19 1.98
CA THR A 65 -13.16 -2.93 1.09
C THR A 65 -12.93 -4.43 1.19
N LEU A 66 -11.67 -4.87 1.27
CA LEU A 66 -11.33 -6.29 1.42
C LEU A 66 -11.93 -6.91 2.70
N TYR A 67 -11.97 -6.14 3.80
CA TYR A 67 -12.57 -6.59 5.05
C TYR A 67 -14.09 -6.39 5.13
N ALA A 68 -14.64 -5.45 4.35
CA ALA A 68 -16.09 -5.24 4.26
C ALA A 68 -16.79 -6.27 3.37
N GLU A 69 -16.12 -6.77 2.32
CA GLU A 69 -16.69 -7.66 1.29
C GLU A 69 -15.83 -8.93 1.07
N PRO A 70 -15.52 -9.70 2.14
CA PRO A 70 -14.57 -10.82 2.07
C PRO A 70 -15.02 -11.94 1.11
N GLU A 71 -16.31 -12.10 0.86
CA GLU A 71 -16.87 -13.09 -0.05
C GLU A 71 -16.47 -12.86 -1.52
N LYS A 72 -16.23 -11.60 -1.91
CA LYS A 72 -15.85 -11.27 -3.30
C LYS A 72 -14.42 -11.69 -3.63
N ILE A 73 -13.57 -11.86 -2.61
CA ILE A 73 -12.17 -12.28 -2.78
C ILE A 73 -12.09 -13.64 -3.47
N ALA A 74 -13.02 -14.57 -3.17
CA ALA A 74 -13.03 -15.89 -3.79
C ALA A 74 -13.32 -15.86 -5.31
N GLY A 75 -13.89 -14.76 -5.82
CA GLY A 75 -14.14 -14.53 -7.23
C GLY A 75 -12.93 -14.01 -8.01
N LEU A 76 -11.84 -13.62 -7.33
CA LEU A 76 -10.64 -13.10 -7.98
C LEU A 76 -9.80 -14.22 -8.60
N THR A 77 -9.09 -13.88 -9.67
CA THR A 77 -8.30 -14.83 -10.46
C THR A 77 -6.84 -14.86 -10.01
N PHE A 78 -6.58 -15.46 -8.84
CA PHE A 78 -5.22 -15.78 -8.38
C PHE A 78 -5.15 -17.05 -7.53
N ARG A 79 -3.95 -17.63 -7.38
CA ARG A 79 -3.74 -18.86 -6.60
C ARG A 79 -4.04 -18.60 -5.12
N GLY A 80 -5.04 -19.31 -4.58
CA GLY A 80 -5.42 -19.21 -3.16
C GLY A 80 -6.56 -18.23 -2.89
N ALA A 81 -7.20 -17.64 -3.91
CA ALA A 81 -8.33 -16.71 -3.75
C ALA A 81 -9.45 -17.24 -2.83
N LYS A 82 -9.82 -18.52 -2.99
CA LYS A 82 -10.87 -19.18 -2.19
C LYS A 82 -10.59 -19.24 -0.68
N THR A 83 -9.33 -19.22 -0.27
CA THR A 83 -8.93 -19.29 1.15
C THR A 83 -8.39 -17.96 1.68
N MET A 84 -8.24 -16.96 0.80
CA MET A 84 -7.62 -15.68 1.14
C MET A 84 -8.46 -14.88 2.14
N ALA A 85 -9.78 -14.89 2.02
CA ALA A 85 -10.67 -14.21 2.97
C ALA A 85 -10.43 -14.65 4.42
N ALA A 86 -10.35 -15.97 4.65
CA ALA A 86 -10.07 -16.53 5.98
C ALA A 86 -8.67 -16.14 6.48
N LYS A 87 -7.67 -16.11 5.58
CA LYS A 87 -6.32 -15.67 5.92
C LYS A 87 -6.27 -14.20 6.32
N LEU A 88 -6.92 -13.31 5.55
CA LEU A 88 -7.00 -11.89 5.89
C LEU A 88 -7.71 -11.71 7.24
N ALA A 89 -8.83 -12.40 7.47
CA ALA A 89 -9.55 -12.32 8.74
C ALA A 89 -8.68 -12.71 9.95
N GLN A 90 -7.86 -13.76 9.82
CA GLN A 90 -6.92 -14.19 10.88
C GLN A 90 -5.77 -13.20 11.12
N ASN A 91 -5.48 -12.33 10.14
CA ASN A 91 -4.36 -11.40 10.15
C ASN A 91 -4.82 -9.94 10.04
N LYS A 92 -6.07 -9.65 10.46
CA LYS A 92 -6.64 -8.32 10.36
C LYS A 92 -5.83 -7.28 11.13
N ASP A 93 -5.48 -7.60 12.37
CA ASP A 93 -4.77 -6.68 13.25
C ASP A 93 -3.36 -6.36 12.71
N VAL A 94 -2.65 -7.35 12.17
CA VAL A 94 -1.32 -7.12 11.58
C VAL A 94 -1.41 -6.35 10.27
N ALA A 95 -2.47 -6.53 9.48
CA ALA A 95 -2.67 -5.76 8.25
C ALA A 95 -2.92 -4.28 8.57
N TYR A 96 -3.81 -3.96 9.52
CA TYR A 96 -4.06 -2.57 9.92
C TYR A 96 -2.89 -1.94 10.70
N LEU A 97 -2.14 -2.72 11.48
CA LEU A 97 -0.87 -2.26 12.04
C LEU A 97 0.11 -1.90 10.92
N SER A 98 0.25 -2.76 9.91
CA SER A 98 1.14 -2.51 8.78
C SER A 98 0.71 -1.28 7.97
N TYR A 99 -0.60 -1.08 7.80
CA TYR A 99 -1.17 0.12 7.19
C TYR A 99 -0.77 1.38 7.95
N ASN A 100 -0.92 1.38 9.27
CA ASN A 100 -0.53 2.50 10.12
C ASN A 100 0.97 2.79 10.05
N LEU A 101 1.81 1.74 10.03
CA LEU A 101 3.26 1.88 9.93
C LEU A 101 3.72 2.42 8.57
N ALA A 102 3.05 2.03 7.49
CA ALA A 102 3.33 2.52 6.14
C ALA A 102 2.77 3.93 5.86
N THR A 103 1.88 4.43 6.73
CA THR A 103 1.25 5.74 6.55
C THR A 103 2.20 6.87 6.95
N ILE A 104 2.46 7.79 6.02
CA ILE A 104 3.23 9.00 6.31
C ILE A 104 2.41 9.91 7.24
N LYS A 105 2.99 10.27 8.40
CA LYS A 105 2.41 11.24 9.31
C LYS A 105 2.60 12.66 8.74
N THR A 106 1.54 13.23 8.16
CA THR A 106 1.57 14.55 7.50
C THR A 106 1.11 15.72 8.39
N ASP A 107 0.77 15.45 9.64
CA ASP A 107 0.24 16.39 10.63
C ASP A 107 1.26 16.70 11.75
N VAL A 108 2.55 16.62 11.42
CA VAL A 108 3.63 16.93 12.38
C VAL A 108 3.70 18.44 12.59
N GLU A 109 3.84 18.87 13.85
CA GLU A 109 4.07 20.28 14.18
C GLU A 109 5.43 20.72 13.66
N LEU A 110 5.45 21.83 12.91
CA LEU A 110 6.66 22.40 12.33
C LEU A 110 6.91 23.79 12.93
N GLU A 111 8.16 24.04 13.33
CA GLU A 111 8.58 25.34 13.88
C GLU A 111 8.65 26.45 12.82
N LEU A 112 8.75 26.05 11.54
CA LEU A 112 8.92 26.95 10.40
C LEU A 112 7.72 26.85 9.46
N THR A 113 7.36 28.00 8.91
CA THR A 113 6.35 28.13 7.84
C THR A 113 6.98 28.02 6.46
N CYS A 114 6.15 27.76 5.44
CA CYS A 114 6.62 27.66 4.06
C CYS A 114 7.30 28.96 3.58
N GLU A 115 6.78 30.12 4.00
CA GLU A 115 7.29 31.45 3.65
C GLU A 115 8.72 31.69 4.16
N GLN A 116 9.10 31.04 5.26
CA GLN A 116 10.45 31.15 5.83
C GLN A 116 11.50 30.30 5.09
N LEU A 117 11.09 29.50 4.11
CA LEU A 117 11.95 28.59 3.35
C LEU A 117 12.25 29.08 1.92
N GLU A 118 11.91 30.33 1.58
CA GLU A 118 12.21 30.90 0.27
C GLU A 118 13.73 31.00 0.04
N VAL A 119 14.18 30.45 -1.09
CA VAL A 119 15.57 30.54 -1.54
C VAL A 119 15.79 31.90 -2.21
N GLN A 120 16.81 32.63 -1.75
CA GLN A 120 17.21 33.94 -2.30
C GLN A 120 17.93 33.83 -3.65
#